data_AF-A0A3D4EGX3-F1
#
_entry.id   AF-A0A3D4EGX3-F1
#
_cell.length_a   1.000
_cell.length_b   1.000
_cell.length_c   1.000
_cell.angle_alpha   90.00
_cell.angle_beta   90.00
_cell.angle_gamma   90.00
#
_symmetry.space_group_name_H-M   'P 1'
#
loop_
_entity.id
_entity.type
_entity.pdbx_description
1 polymer ?
#
loop_
_entity_poly.entity_id
_entity_poly.type
_entity_poly.pdbx_seq_one_letter_code
_entity_poly.pdbx_strand_id
1 'polypeptide(L)'
;MRIIKKWVGHKPECAGDMWLLEVTQAEMFEQMYPLLGQLALHATSGRDVDYRLYLVCEDGRRILPIDKPSVMRSAYNGGVSPLCDCDIKEYTSIADLVDTANLLPAVEASEYLFNLH
;
A
#
# COMPACT_ATOMS: atom_id res chain seq x y z
N MET A 1 4.63 0.09 -12.40
CA MET A 1 3.92 0.29 -11.11
C MET A 1 3.82 1.78 -10.86
N ARG A 2 2.77 2.25 -10.16
CA ARG A 2 2.53 3.70 -10.05
C ARG A 2 1.89 4.13 -8.74
N ILE A 3 2.29 5.30 -8.24
CA ILE A 3 1.60 6.00 -7.16
C ILE A 3 0.56 6.94 -7.78
N ILE A 4 -0.67 6.84 -7.30
CA ILE A 4 -1.79 7.65 -7.79
C ILE A 4 -2.44 8.53 -6.72
N LYS A 5 -2.28 8.17 -5.44
CA LYS A 5 -2.92 8.85 -4.31
C LYS A 5 -2.01 8.86 -3.09
N LYS A 6 -2.17 9.90 -2.28
CA LYS A 6 -1.56 9.99 -0.94
C LYS A 6 -2.61 9.66 0.11
N TRP A 7 -2.19 8.98 1.18
CA TRP A 7 -3.03 8.78 2.36
C TRP A 7 -3.02 10.02 3.25
N VAL A 8 -4.20 10.48 3.61
CA VAL A 8 -4.46 11.65 4.48
C VAL A 8 -5.38 11.31 5.65
N GLY A 9 -5.81 10.05 5.77
CA GLY A 9 -6.60 9.57 6.90
C GLY A 9 -5.77 9.37 8.17
N HIS A 10 -6.45 8.98 9.24
CA HIS A 10 -5.78 8.58 10.49
C HIS A 10 -4.80 7.43 10.24
N LYS A 11 -3.64 7.47 10.89
CA LYS A 11 -2.55 6.49 10.79
C LYS A 11 -1.64 6.60 12.03
N PRO A 12 -0.87 5.55 12.36
CA PRO A 12 0.18 5.63 13.38
C PRO A 12 1.19 6.74 13.08
N GLU A 13 1.78 7.34 14.12
CA GLU A 13 2.82 8.39 13.95
C GLU A 13 4.04 7.84 13.20
N CYS A 14 4.44 6.60 13.49
CA CYS A 14 5.58 5.95 12.84
C CYS A 14 5.41 5.75 11.33
N ALA A 15 4.18 5.77 10.82
CA ALA A 15 3.89 5.53 9.41
C ALA A 15 4.48 6.59 8.47
N GLY A 16 4.75 7.80 8.98
CA GLY A 16 5.26 8.90 8.16
C GLY A 16 4.31 9.23 7.00
N ASP A 17 4.88 9.54 5.84
CA ASP A 17 4.12 9.68 4.60
C ASP A 17 3.70 8.31 4.05
N MET A 18 2.46 8.22 3.58
CA MET A 18 1.84 6.98 3.12
C MET A 18 1.27 7.17 1.72
N TRP A 19 1.61 6.26 0.80
CA TRP A 19 1.28 6.37 -0.62
C TRP A 19 0.57 5.11 -1.12
N LEU A 20 -0.48 5.29 -1.93
CA LEU A 20 -1.17 4.20 -2.59
C LEU A 20 -0.45 3.83 -3.89
N LEU A 21 0.08 2.62 -3.93
CA LEU A 21 0.76 2.02 -5.06
C LEU A 21 -0.18 1.05 -5.79
N GLU A 22 -0.37 1.28 -7.08
CA GLU A 22 -0.97 0.32 -8.01
C GLU A 22 0.14 -0.50 -8.68
N VAL A 23 -0.02 -1.82 -8.62
CA VAL A 23 0.94 -2.78 -9.16
C VAL A 23 0.17 -3.75 -10.07
N THR A 24 0.60 -3.93 -11.32
CA THR A 24 -0.05 -4.90 -12.20
C THR A 24 0.10 -6.32 -11.67
N GLN A 25 -0.74 -7.26 -12.13
CA GLN A 25 -0.59 -8.67 -11.73
C GLN A 25 0.81 -9.25 -12.04
N ALA A 26 1.40 -8.90 -13.19
CA ALA A 26 2.74 -9.35 -13.55
C ALA A 26 3.80 -8.80 -12.57
N GLU A 27 3.79 -7.49 -12.34
CA GLU A 27 4.71 -6.84 -11.39
C GLU A 27 4.52 -7.34 -9.95
N MET A 28 3.29 -7.71 -9.57
CA MET A 28 3.02 -8.29 -8.26
C MET A 28 3.79 -9.60 -8.08
N PHE A 29 3.72 -10.50 -9.05
CA PHE A 29 4.46 -11.77 -8.98
C PHE A 29 5.97 -11.58 -9.09
N GLU A 30 6.43 -10.69 -9.96
CA GLU A 30 7.85 -10.47 -10.20
C GLU A 30 8.55 -9.70 -9.09
N GLN A 31 7.86 -8.71 -8.49
CA GLN A 31 8.50 -7.73 -7.61
C GLN A 31 7.92 -7.69 -6.19
N MET A 32 6.62 -7.92 -6.00
CA MET A 32 6.00 -7.85 -4.67
C MET A 32 6.04 -9.18 -3.92
N TYR A 33 5.76 -10.28 -4.62
CA TYR A 33 5.75 -11.64 -4.04
C TYR A 33 7.11 -12.04 -3.43
N PRO A 34 8.27 -11.73 -4.03
CA PRO A 34 9.56 -11.99 -3.38
C PRO A 34 9.77 -11.24 -2.06
N LEU A 35 9.12 -10.07 -1.89
CA LEU A 35 9.26 -9.23 -0.69
C LEU A 35 8.25 -9.60 0.41
N LEU A 36 7.01 -9.95 0.03
CA LEU A 36 5.89 -10.12 0.98
C LEU A 36 5.40 -11.57 1.10
N GLY A 37 5.86 -12.47 0.23
CA GLY A 37 5.37 -13.84 0.15
C GLY A 37 3.87 -13.91 -0.13
N GLN A 38 3.17 -14.80 0.58
CA GLN A 38 1.72 -15.00 0.39
C GLN A 38 0.89 -13.74 0.63
N LEU A 39 1.34 -12.83 1.49
CA LEU A 39 0.63 -11.56 1.75
C LEU A 39 0.54 -10.67 0.50
N ALA A 40 1.45 -10.81 -0.47
CA ALA A 40 1.32 -10.10 -1.75
C ALA A 40 0.00 -10.43 -2.46
N LEU A 41 -0.52 -11.65 -2.29
CA LEU A 41 -1.75 -12.12 -2.94
C LEU A 41 -3.02 -11.63 -2.24
N HIS A 42 -2.93 -11.20 -0.98
CA HIS A 42 -4.06 -10.70 -0.21
C HIS A 42 -4.48 -9.29 -0.65
N ALA A 43 -3.61 -8.58 -1.38
CA ALA A 43 -3.91 -7.27 -1.92
C ALA A 43 -5.16 -7.31 -2.80
N THR A 44 -6.13 -6.47 -2.46
CA THR A 44 -7.36 -6.27 -3.22
C THR A 44 -7.04 -5.65 -4.57
N SER A 45 -7.89 -5.94 -5.55
CA SER A 45 -7.78 -5.31 -6.87
C SER A 45 -8.31 -3.89 -6.87
N GLY A 46 -7.70 -3.04 -7.69
CA GLY A 46 -8.15 -1.69 -7.97
C GLY A 46 -9.43 -1.63 -8.78
N ARG A 47 -9.79 -0.40 -9.19
CA ARG A 47 -10.95 -0.16 -10.07
C ARG A 47 -10.78 -0.89 -11.41
N ASP A 48 -9.54 -1.01 -11.85
CA ASP A 48 -9.12 -1.86 -12.93
C ASP A 48 -8.59 -3.16 -12.29
N VAL A 49 -9.26 -4.27 -12.58
CA VAL A 49 -9.07 -5.58 -11.91
C VAL A 49 -7.64 -6.11 -12.07
N ASP A 50 -6.90 -5.55 -13.02
CA ASP A 50 -5.53 -5.89 -13.37
C ASP A 50 -4.48 -5.36 -12.37
N TYR A 51 -4.86 -4.43 -11.50
CA TYR A 51 -3.96 -3.85 -10.49
C TYR A 51 -4.26 -4.35 -9.09
N ARG A 52 -3.20 -4.72 -8.36
CA ARG A 52 -3.17 -4.98 -6.93
C ARG A 52 -2.73 -3.72 -6.19
N LEU A 53 -3.32 -3.50 -5.02
CA LEU A 53 -3.14 -2.27 -4.25
C LEU A 53 -2.32 -2.47 -2.98
N TYR A 54 -1.32 -1.61 -2.80
CA TYR A 54 -0.45 -1.60 -1.62
C TYR A 54 -0.30 -0.18 -1.08
N LEU A 55 -0.09 -0.04 0.23
CA LEU A 55 0.41 1.20 0.81
C LEU A 55 1.91 1.07 1.04
N VAL A 56 2.66 2.11 0.66
CA VAL A 56 4.08 2.25 1.00
C VAL A 56 4.21 3.34 2.05
N CYS A 57 4.94 3.04 3.12
CA CYS A 57 5.08 3.91 4.29
C CYS A 57 6.41 3.69 5.02
N GLU A 58 6.61 4.41 6.13
CA GLU A 58 7.84 4.36 6.95
C GLU A 58 9.11 4.63 6.13
N ASP A 59 9.04 5.65 5.28
CA ASP A 59 10.11 6.06 4.34
C ASP A 59 10.52 4.93 3.38
N GLY A 60 9.54 4.15 2.92
CA GLY A 60 9.76 3.06 1.98
C GLY A 60 10.21 1.76 2.63
N ARG A 61 10.27 1.68 3.96
CA ARG A 61 10.64 0.45 4.68
C ARG A 61 9.46 -0.48 4.93
N ARG A 62 8.23 -0.05 4.69
CA ARG A 62 7.03 -0.87 4.92
C ARG A 62 6.09 -0.85 3.73
N ILE A 63 5.66 -2.04 3.35
CA ILE A 63 4.66 -2.28 2.32
C ILE A 63 3.48 -3.01 2.96
N LEU A 64 2.28 -2.48 2.73
CA LEU A 64 1.03 -3.00 3.30
C LEU A 64 0.08 -3.39 2.18
N PRO A 65 -0.16 -4.69 1.93
CA PRO A 65 -1.23 -5.14 1.06
C PRO A 65 -2.56 -4.60 1.58
N ILE A 66 -3.35 -3.98 0.70
CA ILE A 66 -4.72 -3.60 1.03
C ILE A 66 -5.58 -4.86 1.04
N ASP A 67 -5.83 -5.44 2.20
CA ASP A 67 -6.55 -6.71 2.36
C ASP A 67 -8.07 -6.58 2.21
N LYS A 68 -8.64 -5.38 2.44
CA LYS A 68 -10.08 -5.13 2.36
C LYS A 68 -10.37 -3.79 1.67
N PRO A 69 -11.37 -3.70 0.76
CA PRO A 69 -11.75 -2.44 0.14
C PRO A 69 -12.21 -1.38 1.14
N SER A 70 -12.69 -1.81 2.31
CA SER A 70 -13.13 -0.91 3.39
C SER A 70 -11.98 -0.08 3.96
N VAL A 71 -10.72 -0.56 3.92
CA VAL A 71 -9.54 0.20 4.37
C VAL A 71 -9.41 1.51 3.58
N MET A 72 -9.65 1.44 2.26
CA MET A 72 -9.55 2.60 1.37
C MET A 72 -10.82 3.44 1.34
N ARG A 73 -11.92 2.94 1.92
CA ARG A 73 -13.21 3.62 1.92
C ARG A 73 -13.41 4.30 3.27
N SER A 74 -14.19 5.36 3.24
CA SER A 74 -14.73 6.16 4.33
C SER A 74 -15.14 5.44 5.64
N ALA A 75 -15.27 4.12 5.66
CA ALA A 75 -15.70 3.30 6.79
C ALA A 75 -14.86 3.51 8.06
N TYR A 76 -13.57 3.84 7.90
CA TYR A 76 -12.66 4.05 9.03
C TYR A 76 -12.16 5.50 9.18
N ASN A 77 -12.69 6.43 8.38
CA ASN A 77 -12.28 7.84 8.39
C ASN A 77 -13.50 8.77 8.42
N GLY A 78 -14.48 8.45 9.27
CA GLY A 78 -15.62 9.33 9.57
C GLY A 78 -16.52 9.67 8.37
N GLY A 79 -16.60 8.80 7.35
CA GLY A 79 -17.37 9.08 6.13
C GLY A 79 -16.56 9.72 4.99
N VAL A 80 -15.31 10.12 5.22
CA VAL A 80 -14.45 10.80 4.24
C VAL A 80 -13.38 9.84 3.70
N SER A 81 -13.09 9.88 2.40
CA SER A 81 -12.00 9.11 1.80
C SER A 81 -10.66 9.42 2.51
N PRO A 82 -9.92 8.41 3.01
CA PRO A 82 -8.58 8.62 3.56
C PRO A 82 -7.51 8.82 2.48
N LEU A 83 -7.91 8.87 1.20
CA LEU A 83 -7.04 9.05 0.05
C LEU A 83 -7.33 10.38 -0.63
N CYS A 84 -6.28 11.17 -0.89
CA CYS A 84 -6.33 12.37 -1.72
C CYS A 84 -5.51 12.16 -3.00
N ASP A 85 -5.85 12.91 -4.05
CA ASP A 85 -5.07 12.89 -5.29
C ASP A 85 -3.67 13.48 -5.05
N CYS A 86 -2.69 12.98 -5.79
CA CYS A 86 -1.32 13.48 -5.81
C CYS A 86 -0.78 13.47 -7.24
N ASP A 87 0.42 14.01 -7.43
CA ASP A 87 1.13 13.85 -8.69
C ASP A 87 1.38 12.36 -8.95
N ILE A 88 1.03 11.90 -10.15
CA ILE A 88 1.25 10.52 -10.55
C ILE A 88 2.75 10.29 -10.70
N LYS A 89 3.24 9.22 -10.05
CA LYS A 89 4.64 8.80 -10.15
C LYS A 89 4.70 7.39 -10.66
N GLU A 90 5.43 7.17 -11.75
CA GLU A 90 5.62 5.85 -12.34
C GLU A 90 6.99 5.30 -12.00
N TYR A 91 7.03 3.99 -11.73
CA TYR A 91 8.22 3.26 -11.34
C TYR A 91 8.31 1.97 -12.15
N THR A 92 9.52 1.64 -12.59
CA THR A 92 9.83 0.38 -13.27
C THR A 92 10.24 -0.71 -12.28
N SER A 93 10.83 -0.33 -11.14
CA SER A 93 11.28 -1.24 -10.10
C SER A 93 10.75 -0.81 -8.73
N ILE A 94 10.32 -1.78 -7.92
CA ILE A 94 9.94 -1.54 -6.52
C ILE A 94 11.13 -1.02 -5.71
N ALA A 95 12.36 -1.39 -6.08
CA ALA A 95 13.59 -0.93 -5.41
C ALA A 95 13.84 0.58 -5.57
N ASP A 96 13.19 1.24 -6.54
CA ASP A 96 13.25 2.70 -6.69
C ASP A 96 12.33 3.43 -5.70
N LEU A 97 11.44 2.68 -5.03
CA LEU A 97 10.42 3.19 -4.12
C LEU A 97 10.62 2.71 -2.67
N VAL A 98 11.16 1.50 -2.48
CA VAL A 98 11.26 0.85 -1.17
C VAL A 98 12.71 0.54 -0.82
N ASP A 99 13.05 0.68 0.46
CA ASP A 99 14.34 0.24 0.99
C ASP A 99 14.29 -1.28 1.20
N THR A 100 14.58 -2.01 0.12
CA THR A 100 14.56 -3.48 0.11
C THR A 100 15.55 -4.11 1.09
N ALA A 101 16.60 -3.40 1.49
CA ALA A 101 17.61 -3.89 2.43
C ALA A 101 17.13 -3.83 3.89
N ASN A 102 16.28 -2.85 4.21
CA ASN A 102 15.75 -2.63 5.56
C ASN A 102 14.23 -2.79 5.62
N LEU A 103 13.67 -3.66 4.76
CA LEU A 103 12.24 -3.88 4.70
C LEU A 103 11.73 -4.49 6.01
N LEU A 104 10.69 -3.87 6.58
CA LEU A 104 10.04 -4.32 7.79
C LEU A 104 9.10 -5.50 7.50
N PRO A 105 8.78 -6.32 8.52
CA PRO A 105 7.89 -7.45 8.35
C PRO A 105 6.57 -7.04 7.69
N ALA A 106 6.17 -7.83 6.69
CA ALA A 106 4.92 -7.64 5.97
C ALA A 106 3.73 -7.85 6.91
N VAL A 107 2.75 -6.95 6.80
CA VAL A 107 1.52 -6.95 7.59
C VAL A 107 0.39 -6.38 6.74
N GLU A 108 -0.84 -6.82 6.97
CA GLU A 108 -2.00 -6.32 6.23
C GLU A 108 -2.30 -4.86 6.59
N ALA A 109 -2.82 -4.09 5.63
CA ALA A 109 -3.15 -2.70 5.87
C ALA A 109 -4.20 -2.51 6.96
N SER A 110 -5.21 -3.38 7.05
CA SER A 110 -6.22 -3.28 8.10
C SER A 110 -5.65 -3.53 9.50
N GLU A 111 -4.72 -4.47 9.65
CA GLU A 111 -4.02 -4.73 10.90
C GLU A 111 -3.15 -3.53 11.29
N TYR A 112 -2.32 -3.04 10.37
CA TYR A 112 -1.43 -1.91 10.65
C TYR A 112 -2.15 -0.62 11.02
N LEU A 113 -3.24 -0.31 10.33
CA LEU A 113 -3.95 0.97 10.50
C LEU A 113 -4.92 0.97 11.69
N PHE A 114 -5.47 -0.19 12.06
CA PHE A 114 -6.60 -0.24 12.99
C PHE A 114 -6.41 -1.15 14.20
N ASN A 115 -5.42 -2.05 14.22
CA ASN A 115 -5.00 -2.70 15.46
C ASN A 115 -3.94 -1.86 16.17
N LEU A 116 -4.39 -0.77 16.80
CA LEU A 116 -3.63 -0.11 17.85
C LEU A 116 -3.82 -0.92 19.14
N HIS A 117 -2.80 -1.72 19.50
CA HIS A 117 -2.62 -2.15 20.89
C HIS A 117 -2.09 -0.97 21.72
#